data_AF-A0A0S3U8E6-F1
#
_entry.id   AF-A0A0S3U8E6-F1
#
_cell.length_a   1.000
_cell.length_b   1.000
_cell.length_c   1.000
_cell.angle_alpha   90.00
_cell.angle_beta   90.00
_cell.angle_gamma   90.00
#
_symmetry.space_group_name_H-M   'P 1'
#
loop_
_entity.id
_entity.type
_entity.pdbx_description
1 polymer ?
#
loop_
_entity_poly.entity_id
_entity_poly.type
_entity_poly.pdbx_seq_one_letter_code
_entity_poly.pdbx_strand_id
1 'polypeptide(L)'
;MSELFSQIANFYGGDSLLKATFSDCAFLVSDIGRSLVSGDAIEVKSFDGYINRRRTFEQVSRLDTIVCLSRLSAVLETKLKSLPEKELEVLDRMRQLSIELPKRLENRDL
;
A
#
# COMPACT_ATOMS: atom_id res chain seq x y z
N MET A 1 -19.37 17.45 7.48
CA MET A 1 -18.59 16.66 6.49
C MET A 1 -18.38 17.58 5.29
N SER A 2 -17.15 17.74 4.77
CA SER A 2 -16.91 18.75 3.72
C SER A 2 -17.62 18.39 2.41
N GLU A 3 -18.05 19.40 1.66
CA GLU A 3 -18.79 19.28 0.40
C GLU A 3 -18.05 18.42 -0.65
N LEU A 4 -16.71 18.46 -0.63
CA LEU A 4 -15.83 17.63 -1.45
C LEU A 4 -15.99 16.13 -1.15
N PHE A 5 -16.09 15.74 0.12
CA PHE A 5 -16.26 14.33 0.50
C PHE A 5 -17.62 13.80 0.07
N SER A 6 -18.68 14.61 0.16
CA SER A 6 -20.02 14.23 -0.32
C SER A 6 -20.08 14.05 -1.84
N GLN A 7 -19.38 14.90 -2.61
CA GLN A 7 -19.29 14.76 -4.06
C GLN A 7 -18.51 13.50 -4.47
N ILE A 8 -17.42 13.19 -3.77
CA ILE A 8 -16.64 11.97 -4.00
C ILE A 8 -17.48 10.72 -3.64
N ALA A 9 -18.20 10.74 -2.52
CA ALA A 9 -19.07 9.63 -2.11
C ALA A 9 -20.20 9.36 -3.12
N ASN A 10 -20.78 10.42 -3.69
CA ASN A 10 -21.81 10.31 -4.72
C ASN A 10 -21.24 9.81 -6.07
N PHE A 11 -20.00 10.17 -6.43
CA PHE A 11 -19.34 9.69 -7.64
C PHE A 11 -19.07 8.17 -7.60
N TYR A 12 -18.73 7.63 -6.43
CA TYR A 12 -18.51 6.18 -6.24
C TYR A 12 -19.79 5.41 -5.83
N GLY A 13 -21.00 5.96 -5.99
CA GLY A 13 -22.23 5.17 -5.84
C GLY A 13 -22.60 4.77 -4.41
N GLY A 14 -22.10 5.46 -3.40
CA GLY A 14 -22.53 5.29 -2.00
C GLY A 14 -21.39 5.22 -0.99
N ASP A 15 -21.73 5.47 0.27
CA ASP A 15 -20.81 5.54 1.40
C ASP A 15 -20.04 4.20 1.64
N SER A 16 -20.51 3.08 1.08
CA SER A 16 -19.85 1.77 1.15
C SER A 16 -18.70 1.60 0.16
N LEU A 17 -18.89 1.96 -1.12
CA LEU A 17 -17.85 1.79 -2.15
C LEU A 17 -16.69 2.77 -1.94
N LEU A 18 -17.00 3.98 -1.47
CA LEU A 18 -15.97 4.94 -1.10
C LEU A 18 -15.13 4.42 0.08
N LYS A 19 -15.76 3.88 1.13
CA LYS A 19 -15.06 3.28 2.28
C LYS A 19 -14.25 2.04 1.87
N ALA A 20 -14.79 1.20 0.99
CA ALA A 20 -14.09 0.05 0.44
C ALA A 20 -12.83 0.47 -0.34
N THR A 21 -12.96 1.50 -1.18
CA THR A 21 -11.84 2.09 -1.94
C THR A 21 -10.76 2.65 -1.02
N PHE A 22 -11.14 3.41 0.02
CA PHE A 22 -10.19 3.91 1.02
C PHE A 22 -9.48 2.77 1.76
N SER A 23 -10.21 1.73 2.14
CA SER A 23 -9.64 0.55 2.77
C SER A 23 -8.63 -0.16 1.86
N ASP A 24 -8.95 -0.29 0.57
CA ASP A 24 -8.06 -0.94 -0.40
C ASP A 24 -6.79 -0.13 -0.63
N CYS A 25 -6.91 1.20 -0.73
CA CYS A 25 -5.74 2.08 -0.77
C CYS A 25 -4.90 1.96 0.50
N ALA A 26 -5.52 1.89 1.68
CA ALA A 26 -4.80 1.77 2.95
C ALA A 26 -4.04 0.43 3.05
N PHE A 27 -4.66 -0.68 2.63
CA PHE A 27 -3.98 -1.98 2.57
C PHE A 27 -2.79 -1.94 1.60
N LEU A 28 -2.97 -1.40 0.40
CA LEU A 28 -1.88 -1.27 -0.56
C LEU A 28 -0.71 -0.43 -0.03
N VAL A 29 -0.98 0.70 0.62
CA VAL A 29 0.07 1.53 1.23
C VAL A 29 0.82 0.74 2.31
N SER A 30 0.11 -0.04 3.12
CA SER A 30 0.72 -0.89 4.14
C SER A 30 1.62 -1.97 3.53
N ASP A 31 1.17 -2.64 2.47
CA ASP A 31 1.93 -3.67 1.76
C ASP A 31 3.17 -3.09 1.09
N ILE A 32 3.06 -1.92 0.46
CA ILE A 32 4.20 -1.17 -0.07
C ILE A 32 5.20 -0.85 1.04
N GLY A 33 4.72 -0.35 2.19
CA GLY A 33 5.58 -0.04 3.33
C GLY A 33 6.35 -1.26 3.83
N ARG A 34 5.69 -2.43 3.92
CA ARG A 34 6.33 -3.69 4.27
C ARG A 34 7.36 -4.12 3.24
N SER A 35 7.04 -4.01 1.95
CA SER A 35 7.95 -4.31 0.84
C SER A 35 9.19 -3.42 0.80
N LEU A 36 9.07 -2.15 1.17
CA LEU A 36 10.21 -1.24 1.27
C LEU A 36 11.19 -1.70 2.36
N VAL A 37 10.66 -2.14 3.51
CA VAL A 37 11.48 -2.64 4.61
C VAL A 37 12.12 -3.98 4.26
N SER A 38 11.38 -4.94 3.71
CA SER A 38 11.94 -6.24 3.35
C SER A 38 12.88 -6.19 2.14
N GLY A 39 12.74 -5.17 1.29
CA GLY A 39 13.41 -5.11 -0.01
C GLY A 39 12.84 -6.08 -1.05
N ASP A 40 11.66 -6.67 -0.78
CA ASP A 40 10.99 -7.63 -1.66
C ASP A 40 9.54 -7.19 -1.95
N ALA A 41 9.13 -7.28 -3.21
CA ALA A 41 7.79 -6.95 -3.68
C ALA A 41 6.73 -8.06 -3.42
N ILE A 42 7.07 -9.13 -2.70
CA ILE A 42 6.13 -10.23 -2.38
C ILE A 42 4.82 -9.72 -1.75
N GLU A 43 4.87 -8.79 -0.80
CA GLU A 43 3.69 -8.25 -0.12
C GLU A 43 2.76 -7.47 -1.08
N VAL A 44 3.33 -6.84 -2.11
CA VAL A 44 2.53 -6.17 -3.16
C VAL A 44 1.85 -7.19 -4.08
N LYS A 45 2.44 -8.37 -4.31
CA LYS A 45 1.81 -9.44 -5.11
C LYS A 45 0.58 -10.04 -4.43
N SER A 46 0.52 -10.06 -3.10
CA SER A 46 -0.69 -10.49 -2.38
C SER A 46 -1.86 -9.54 -2.60
N PHE A 47 -1.60 -8.24 -2.79
CA PHE A 47 -2.62 -7.24 -3.10
C PHE A 47 -3.26 -7.49 -4.46
N ASP A 48 -2.49 -7.87 -5.49
CA ASP A 48 -3.03 -8.24 -6.80
C ASP A 48 -4.04 -9.40 -6.70
N GLY A 49 -3.72 -10.42 -5.89
CA GLY A 49 -4.63 -11.53 -5.60
C GLY A 49 -5.89 -11.10 -4.86
N TYR A 50 -5.80 -10.09 -3.98
CA TYR A 50 -6.95 -9.51 -3.28
C TYR A 50 -7.86 -8.72 -4.23
N ILE A 51 -7.33 -7.83 -5.07
CA ILE A 51 -8.11 -7.04 -6.02
C ILE A 51 -8.82 -7.92 -7.05
N ASN A 52 -8.15 -8.96 -7.56
CA ASN A 52 -8.76 -9.90 -8.49
C ASN A 52 -9.93 -10.67 -7.88
N ARG A 53 -9.88 -10.99 -6.58
CA ARG A 53 -10.99 -11.64 -5.85
C ARG A 53 -12.13 -10.69 -5.50
N ARG A 54 -11.89 -9.38 -5.41
CA ARG A 54 -12.94 -8.37 -5.15
C ARG A 54 -13.66 -7.91 -6.42
N ARG A 55 -12.96 -7.86 -7.55
CA ARG A 55 -13.54 -7.50 -8.86
C ARG A 55 -14.71 -8.38 -9.29
N THR A 56 -14.85 -9.58 -8.74
CA THR A 56 -16.00 -10.46 -9.00
C THR A 56 -17.28 -10.03 -8.29
N PHE A 57 -17.21 -9.09 -7.33
CA PHE A 57 -18.35 -8.68 -6.50
C PHE A 57 -18.83 -7.24 -6.77
N GLU A 58 -17.98 -6.36 -7.32
CA GLU A 58 -18.31 -4.96 -7.58
C GLU A 58 -17.80 -4.52 -8.96
N GLN A 59 -18.64 -3.85 -9.76
CA GLN A 59 -18.27 -3.33 -11.08
C GLN A 59 -17.38 -2.08 -10.95
N VAL A 60 -16.10 -2.30 -10.62
CA VAL A 60 -15.11 -1.21 -10.58
C VAL A 60 -14.43 -1.07 -11.95
N SER A 61 -14.50 0.13 -12.50
CA SER A 61 -13.84 0.48 -13.77
C SER A 61 -12.32 0.25 -13.69
N ARG A 62 -11.78 -0.49 -14.67
CA ARG A 62 -10.34 -0.70 -14.80
C ARG A 62 -9.58 0.61 -14.97
N LEU A 63 -10.15 1.55 -15.72
CA LEU A 63 -9.52 2.85 -15.98
C LEU A 63 -9.43 3.66 -14.68
N ASP A 64 -10.50 3.72 -13.90
CA ASP A 64 -10.53 4.47 -12.65
C ASP A 64 -9.60 3.85 -11.60
N THR A 65 -9.51 2.52 -11.58
CA THR A 65 -8.53 1.80 -10.74
C THR A 65 -7.10 2.23 -11.10
N ILE A 66 -6.75 2.25 -12.39
CA ILE A 66 -5.42 2.67 -12.85
C ILE A 66 -5.14 4.12 -12.44
N VAL A 67 -6.08 5.03 -12.68
CA VAL A 67 -5.94 6.45 -12.32
C VAL A 67 -5.74 6.61 -10.80
N CYS A 68 -6.50 5.88 -9.98
CA CYS A 68 -6.36 5.89 -8.53
C CYS A 68 -4.96 5.43 -8.09
N LEU A 69 -4.50 4.28 -8.59
CA LEU A 69 -3.17 3.73 -8.29
C LEU A 69 -2.04 4.66 -8.73
N SER A 70 -2.14 5.27 -9.91
CA SER A 70 -1.15 6.25 -10.39
C SER A 70 -1.06 7.48 -9.48
N ARG A 71 -2.20 8.00 -9.02
CA ARG A 71 -2.24 9.13 -8.08
C ARG A 71 -1.64 8.76 -6.73
N LEU A 72 -1.99 7.59 -6.21
CA LEU A 72 -1.45 7.08 -4.95
C LEU A 72 0.08 6.93 -5.03
N SER A 73 0.59 6.34 -6.12
CA SER A 73 2.03 6.20 -6.36
C SER A 73 2.75 7.55 -6.38
N ALA A 74 2.21 8.55 -7.09
CA ALA A 74 2.80 9.88 -7.14
C ALA A 74 2.87 10.56 -5.75
N VAL A 75 1.83 10.39 -4.92
CA VAL A 75 1.80 10.91 -3.55
C VAL A 75 2.85 10.21 -2.69
N LEU A 76 2.94 8.88 -2.76
CA LEU A 76 3.93 8.09 -2.03
C LEU A 76 5.36 8.47 -2.44
N GLU A 77 5.64 8.58 -3.73
CA GLU A 77 6.94 9.00 -4.25
C GLU A 77 7.34 10.37 -3.72
N THR A 78 6.40 11.34 -3.78
CA THR A 78 6.63 12.69 -3.26
C THR A 78 6.94 12.65 -1.76
N LYS A 79 6.20 11.85 -0.99
CA LYS A 79 6.41 11.70 0.45
C LYS A 79 7.77 11.07 0.76
N LEU A 80 8.14 10.01 0.07
CA LEU A 80 9.43 9.34 0.23
C LEU A 80 10.61 10.30 -0.06
N LYS A 81 10.52 11.08 -1.14
CA LYS A 81 11.54 12.09 -1.47
C LYS A 81 11.65 13.22 -0.44
N SER A 82 10.58 13.47 0.31
CA SER A 82 10.53 14.49 1.36
C SER A 82 10.89 13.98 2.75
N LEU A 83 11.22 12.68 2.89
CA LEU A 83 11.58 12.12 4.19
C LEU A 83 12.86 12.76 4.72
N PRO A 84 12.90 13.15 6.02
CA PRO A 84 14.13 13.56 6.67
C PRO A 84 15.17 12.44 6.61
N GLU A 85 16.44 12.81 6.51
CA GLU A 85 17.55 11.85 6.43
C GLU A 85 17.58 10.85 7.60
N LYS A 86 17.20 11.31 8.80
CA LYS A 86 17.03 10.44 9.98
C LYS A 86 15.99 9.34 9.80
N GLU A 87 14.91 9.59 9.06
CA GLU A 87 13.88 8.59 8.80
C GLU A 87 14.32 7.61 7.71
N LEU A 88 15.08 8.08 6.71
CA LEU A 88 15.73 7.22 5.72
C LEU A 88 16.71 6.24 6.37
N GLU A 89 17.54 6.71 7.31
CA GLU A 89 18.44 5.86 8.09
C GLU A 89 17.71 4.79 8.92
N VAL A 90 16.48 5.08 9.39
CA VAL A 90 15.66 4.08 10.10
C VAL A 90 15.21 2.99 9.12
N LEU A 91 14.73 3.37 7.93
CA LEU A 91 14.32 2.42 6.90
C LEU A 91 15.47 1.51 6.48
N ASP A 92 16.65 2.07 6.25
CA ASP A 92 17.85 1.29 5.89
C ASP A 92 18.26 0.31 7.00
N ARG A 93 18.20 0.73 8.27
CA ARG A 93 18.45 -0.15 9.42
C ARG A 93 17.43 -1.27 9.53
N MET A 94 16.14 -0.96 9.36
CA MET A 94 15.09 -1.98 9.40
C MET A 94 15.26 -3.02 8.29
N ARG A 95 15.70 -2.59 7.11
CA ARG A 95 16.02 -3.48 5.99
C ARG A 95 17.21 -4.38 6.26
N GLN A 96 18.29 -3.85 6.84
CA GLN A 96 19.43 -4.67 7.24
C GLN A 96 19.01 -5.73 8.27
N LEU A 97 18.20 -5.34 9.26
CA LEU A 97 17.68 -6.27 10.28
C LEU A 97 16.82 -7.38 9.67
N SER A 98 15.94 -7.08 8.69
CA SER A 98 15.11 -8.11 8.06
C SER A 98 15.93 -9.13 7.25
N ILE A 99 17.09 -8.74 6.74
CA ILE A 99 18.02 -9.65 6.05
C ILE A 99 18.84 -10.48 7.04
N GLU A 100 19.23 -9.91 8.18
CA GLU A 100 20.09 -10.56 9.17
C GLU A 100 19.34 -11.51 10.11
N LEU A 101 18.10 -11.16 10.52
CA LEU A 101 17.32 -11.93 11.48
C LEU A 101 17.12 -13.41 11.09
N PRO A 102 16.76 -13.76 9.84
CA PRO A 102 16.64 -15.15 9.41
C PRO A 102 17.95 -15.94 9.61
N LYS A 103 19.10 -15.36 9.24
CA LYS A 103 20.42 -16.00 9.39
C LYS A 103 20.79 -16.23 10.87
N ARG A 104 20.37 -15.34 11.76
CA ARG A 104 20.60 -15.47 13.21
C ARG A 104 19.69 -16.53 13.83
N LEU A 105 18.50 -16.74 13.27
CA LEU A 105 17.57 -17.79 13.71
C LEU A 105 18.00 -19.17 13.22
N GLU A 106 18.50 -19.28 11.98
CA GLU A 106 19.05 -20.54 11.45
C GLU A 106 20.28 -21.03 12.23
N ASN A 107 21.08 -20.12 12.80
CA ASN A 107 22.25 -20.44 13.62
C ASN A 107 21.96 -20.64 15.11
N ARG A 108 20.69 -20.60 15.55
CA ARG A 108 20.32 -20.81 16.97
C ARG A 108 20.08 -22.27 17.34
N ASP A 109 20.00 -23.16 16.34
CA ASP A 109 19.75 -24.60 16.51
C ASP A 109 21.03 -25.47 16.36
N LEU A 110 22.23 -24.87 16.47
CA LEU A 110 23.54 -25.56 16.52
C LEU A 110 24.27 -25.24 17.83
#